data_AF-A0A534QA69-F1
#
_entry.id   AF-A0A534QA69-F1
#
_cell.length_a   1.000
_cell.length_b   1.000
_cell.length_c   1.000
_cell.angle_alpha   90.00
_cell.angle_beta   90.00
_cell.angle_gamma   90.00
#
_symmetry.space_group_name_H-M   'P 1'
#
loop_
_entity.id
_entity.type
_entity.pdbx_description
1 polymer ?
#
loop_
_entity_poly.entity_id
_entity_poly.type
_entity_poly.pdbx_seq_one_letter_code
_entity_poly.pdbx_strand_id
1 'polypeptide(L)' 'MATEAEILAKLFAGKSIPEQKKLLARLERAGAGLYRAWAATETDPKAKTALLAAADREEQNARVLE' A
#
# COMPACT_ATOMS: atom_id res chain seq x y z
N MET A 1 -8.61 -14.96 18.37
CA MET A 1 -8.56 -14.03 17.22
C MET A 1 -7.47 -14.54 16.28
N ALA A 2 -7.66 -14.43 14.97
CA ALA A 2 -6.61 -14.81 14.01
C ALA A 2 -5.48 -13.79 14.05
N THR A 3 -4.25 -14.26 13.86
CA THR A 3 -3.06 -13.44 13.67
C THR A 3 -3.08 -12.74 12.31
N GLU A 4 -2.29 -11.69 12.17
CA GLU A 4 -2.11 -10.98 10.89
C GLU A 4 -1.61 -11.93 9.79
N ALA A 5 -0.67 -12.81 10.11
CA ALA A 5 -0.16 -13.81 9.18
C ALA A 5 -1.26 -14.76 8.67
N GLU A 6 -2.17 -15.19 9.54
CA GLU A 6 -3.29 -16.06 9.16
C GLU A 6 -4.32 -15.33 8.27
N ILE A 7 -4.51 -14.03 8.47
CA ILE A 7 -5.37 -13.20 7.62
C ILE A 7 -4.75 -13.05 6.22
N LEU A 8 -3.46 -12.75 6.15
CA LEU A 8 -2.73 -12.60 4.89
C LEU A 8 -2.66 -13.93 4.12
N ALA A 9 -2.41 -15.04 4.81
CA ALA A 9 -2.42 -16.37 4.20
C ALA A 9 -3.78 -16.69 3.55
N LYS A 10 -4.88 -16.32 4.20
CA LYS A 10 -6.24 -16.48 3.64
C LYS A 10 -6.48 -15.59 2.42
N LEU A 11 -5.96 -14.36 2.41
CA LEU A 11 -6.08 -13.45 1.27
C LEU A 11 -5.41 -14.02 0.01
N PHE A 12 -4.30 -14.73 0.18
CA PHE A 12 -3.52 -15.31 -0.93
C PHE A 12 -3.86 -16.77 -1.25
N ALA A 13 -4.73 -17.42 -0.47
CA ALA A 13 -5.10 -18.82 -0.69
C ALA A 13 -5.62 -19.04 -2.12
N GLY A 14 -5.01 -20.01 -2.82
CA GLY A 14 -5.37 -20.37 -4.20
C GLY A 14 -4.86 -19.41 -5.29
N LYS A 15 -4.10 -18.38 -4.94
CA LYS A 15 -3.51 -17.43 -5.91
C LYS A 15 -2.09 -17.83 -6.28
N SER A 16 -1.79 -17.84 -7.57
CA SER A 16 -0.42 -17.95 -8.08
C SER A 16 0.41 -16.72 -7.68
N ILE A 17 1.74 -16.85 -7.68
CA ILE A 17 2.65 -15.73 -7.36
C ILE A 17 2.36 -14.47 -8.19
N PRO A 18 2.13 -14.54 -9.52
CA PRO A 18 1.74 -13.36 -10.30
C PRO A 18 0.43 -12.71 -9.84
N GLU A 19 -0.57 -13.49 -9.42
CA GLU A 19 -1.84 -12.95 -8.90
C GLU A 19 -1.66 -12.30 -7.53
N GLN A 20 -0.83 -12.89 -6.66
CA GLN A 20 -0.49 -12.30 -5.37
C GLN A 20 0.21 -10.96 -5.56
N LYS A 21 1.20 -10.89 -6.46
CA LYS A 21 1.92 -9.67 -6.81
C LYS A 21 0.99 -8.58 -7.36
N LYS A 22 0.09 -8.91 -8.29
CA LYS A 22 -0.91 -7.96 -8.81
C LYS A 22 -1.83 -7.43 -7.70
N LEU A 23 -2.22 -8.27 -6.76
CA LEU A 23 -3.04 -7.85 -5.62
C LEU A 23 -2.26 -6.89 -4.72
N LEU A 24 -1.01 -7.22 -4.39
CA LEU A 24 -0.13 -6.33 -3.63
C LEU A 24 0.08 -5.00 -4.36
N ALA A 25 0.40 -5.02 -5.66
CA ALA A 25 0.56 -3.80 -6.45
C ALA A 25 -0.68 -2.90 -6.36
N ARG A 26 -1.89 -3.47 -6.42
CA ARG A 26 -3.13 -2.71 -6.25
C ARG A 26 -3.28 -2.11 -4.85
N LEU A 27 -2.88 -2.83 -3.81
CA LEU A 27 -2.89 -2.33 -2.43
C LEU A 27 -1.89 -1.18 -2.26
N GLU A 28 -0.70 -1.28 -2.84
CA GLU A 28 0.30 -0.21 -2.85
C GLU A 28 -0.23 1.06 -3.53
N ARG A 29 -0.86 0.93 -4.72
CA ARG A 29 -1.50 2.07 -5.40
C ARG A 29 -2.61 2.71 -4.54
N ALA A 30 -3.39 1.90 -3.83
CA ALA A 30 -4.43 2.40 -2.93
C ALA A 30 -3.81 3.11 -1.71
N GLY A 31 -2.73 2.57 -1.13
CA GLY A 31 -1.96 3.19 -0.06
C GLY A 31 -1.40 4.55 -0.47
N ALA A 32 -0.83 4.66 -1.67
CA ALA A 32 -0.39 5.94 -2.23
C ALA A 32 -1.53 6.96 -2.31
N GLY A 33 -2.71 6.54 -2.76
CA GLY A 33 -3.91 7.37 -2.80
C GLY A 33 -4.33 7.89 -1.42
N LEU A 34 -4.32 7.02 -0.40
CA LEU A 34 -4.64 7.39 0.99
C LEU A 34 -3.65 8.40 1.55
N TYR A 35 -2.35 8.17 1.37
CA TYR A 35 -1.32 9.11 1.82
C TYR A 35 -1.46 10.49 1.16
N ARG A 36 -1.78 10.55 -0.13
CA ARG A 36 -2.07 11.83 -0.82
C ARG A 36 -3.32 12.50 -0.29
N ALA A 37 -4.39 11.74 -0.01
CA ALA A 37 -5.62 12.27 0.55
C ALA A 37 -5.39 12.87 1.94
N TRP A 38 -4.62 12.20 2.79
CA TRP A 38 -4.23 12.73 4.10
C TRP A 38 -3.34 13.97 3.98
N ALA A 39 -2.36 13.96 3.07
CA ALA A 39 -1.48 15.10 2.83
C ALA A 39 -2.25 16.35 2.34
N ALA A 40 -3.38 16.16 1.65
CA ALA A 40 -4.21 17.26 1.16
C ALA A 40 -4.91 18.03 2.29
N THR A 41 -5.21 17.37 3.41
CA THR A 41 -5.87 17.96 4.58
C THR A 41 -4.92 18.26 5.74
N GLU A 42 -3.64 17.91 5.61
CA GLU A 42 -2.63 18.10 6.65
C GLU A 42 -2.16 19.56 6.75
N THR A 43 -2.06 20.05 7.99
CA THR A 43 -1.68 21.43 8.34
C THR A 43 -0.23 21.55 8.75
N ASP A 44 0.38 20.51 9.34
CA ASP A 44 1.81 20.50 9.64
C ASP A 44 2.62 20.25 8.36
N PRO A 45 3.48 21.20 7.93
CA PRO A 45 4.29 21.04 6.73
C PRO A 45 5.22 19.81 6.78
N LYS A 46 5.71 19.41 7.96
CA LYS A 46 6.58 18.24 8.11
C LYS A 46 5.79 16.95 7.90
N ALA A 47 4.66 16.81 8.58
CA ALA A 47 3.75 15.67 8.38
C ALA A 47 3.29 15.55 6.92
N LYS A 48 2.90 16.68 6.30
CA LYS A 48 2.51 16.71 4.87
C LYS A 48 3.61 16.18 3.96
N THR A 49 4.85 16.62 4.18
CA THR A 49 6.01 16.15 3.40
C THR A 49 6.24 14.65 3.59
N ALA A 50 6.14 14.16 4.83
CA ALA A 50 6.29 12.74 5.13
C ALA A 50 5.21 11.87 4.48
N LEU A 51 3.96 12.34 4.46
CA LEU A 51 2.84 11.66 3.80
C LEU A 51 3.06 11.58 2.28
N LEU A 52 3.48 12.66 1.64
CA LEU A 52 3.80 12.64 0.20
C LEU A 52 4.96 11.69 -0.11
N ALA A 53 6.01 11.70 0.71
CA ALA A 53 7.13 10.76 0.58
C ALA A 53 6.72 9.31 0.84
N ALA A 54 5.71 9.06 1.68
CA ALA A 54 5.12 7.73 1.85
C ALA A 54 4.37 7.31 0.58
N ALA A 55 3.54 8.20 0.02
CA ALA A 55 2.84 7.92 -1.23
C ALA A 55 3.81 7.53 -2.36
N ASP A 56 4.91 8.27 -2.52
CA ASP A 56 5.90 7.98 -3.56
C ASP A 56 6.59 6.63 -3.37
N ARG A 57 6.79 6.18 -2.13
CA ARG A 57 7.34 4.85 -1.83
C ARG A 57 6.37 3.74 -2.20
N GLU A 58 5.08 3.88 -1.90
CA GLU A 58 4.10 2.88 -2.32
C GLU A 58 3.99 2.79 -3.85
N GLU A 59 4.10 3.92 -4.56
CA GLU A 59 4.16 3.90 -6.02
C GLU A 59 5.39 3.16 -6.56
N GLN A 60 6.52 3.23 -5.86
CA GLN A 60 7.73 2.46 -6.20
C GLN A 60 7.52 0.97 -5.92
N ASN A 61 6.94 0.63 -4.78
CA ASN A 61 6.60 -0.76 -4.42
C ASN A 61 5.65 -1.38 -5.46
N ALA A 62 4.61 -0.66 -5.87
CA ALA A 62 3.67 -1.11 -6.88
C ALA A 62 4.37 -1.47 -8.21
N ARG A 63 5.32 -0.64 -8.66
CA ARG A 63 6.10 -0.89 -9.90
C ARG A 63 6.99 -2.12 -9.82
N VAL A 64 7.47 -2.50 -8.64
CA VAL A 64 8.28 -3.72 -8.44
C VAL A 64 7.41 -4.99 -8.49
N LEU A 65 6.12 -4.85 -8.18
CA LEU A 65 5.15 -5.93 -8.10
C LEU A 65 4.40 -6.16 -9.43
N GLU A 66 4.36 -5.18 -10.32
CA GLU A 66 3.77 -5.26 -11.68
C GLU A 66 4.56 -6.18 -12.62
#